data_AF-A0A503PKT0-F1
#
_entry.id   AF-A0A503PKT0-F1
#
_cell.length_a   1.000
_cell.length_b   1.000
_cell.length_c   1.000
_cell.angle_alpha   90.00
_cell.angle_beta   90.00
_cell.angle_gamma   90.00
#
_symmetry.space_group_name_H-M   'P 1'
#
loop_
_entity.id
_entity.type
_entity.pdbx_description
1 polymer ?
#
loop_
_entity_poly.entity_id
_entity_poly.type
_entity_poly.pdbx_seq_one_letter_code
_entity_poly.pdbx_strand_id
1 'polypeptide(L)'
;MFESIVVGLKVILTHNRTERERREEEARQRAEFARRRELAKQRKEREQARVDYLRKLVKLQREAADIRSWLASLPAHVSAETSTELGRMLIWARERLAHLERRTTVDAAAVELKGKSLFPEVDELHDPLGDPPEPKGHYW
;
A
#
# COMPACT_ATOMS: atom_id res chain seq x y z
N MET A 1 16.41 -65.14 -17.26
CA MET A 1 15.95 -64.89 -15.87
C MET A 1 16.53 -63.60 -15.30
N PHE A 2 17.85 -63.36 -15.38
CA PHE A 2 18.45 -62.09 -14.91
C PHE A 2 18.06 -60.87 -15.76
N GLU A 3 17.94 -61.01 -17.08
CA GLU A 3 17.55 -59.90 -17.96
C GLU A 3 16.16 -59.32 -17.67
N SER A 4 15.16 -60.16 -17.36
CA SER A 4 13.81 -59.71 -17.01
C SER A 4 13.77 -58.94 -15.68
N ILE A 5 14.62 -59.33 -14.73
CA ILE A 5 14.78 -58.63 -13.45
C ILE A 5 15.41 -57.24 -13.69
N VAL A 6 16.45 -57.16 -14.53
CA VAL A 6 17.11 -55.90 -14.90
C VAL A 6 16.16 -54.97 -15.66
N VAL A 7 15.34 -55.51 -16.57
CA VAL A 7 14.31 -54.73 -17.29
C VAL A 7 13.28 -54.17 -16.32
N GLY A 8 12.74 -54.98 -15.41
CA GLY A 8 11.79 -54.53 -14.40
C GLY A 8 12.37 -53.43 -13.49
N LEU A 9 13.63 -53.58 -13.07
CA LEU A 9 14.32 -52.59 -12.25
C LEU A 9 14.51 -51.24 -12.99
N LYS A 10 14.86 -51.28 -14.28
CA LYS A 10 14.97 -50.08 -15.12
C LYS A 10 13.64 -49.34 -15.25
N VAL A 11 12.53 -50.07 -15.40
CA VAL A 11 11.18 -49.48 -15.46
C VAL A 11 10.83 -48.78 -14.15
N ILE A 12 11.10 -49.41 -13.00
CA ILE A 12 10.83 -48.79 -11.69
C ILE A 12 11.71 -47.55 -11.46
N LEU A 13 13.00 -47.62 -11.80
CA LEU A 13 13.93 -46.49 -11.64
C LEU A 13 13.54 -45.30 -12.52
N THR A 14 13.14 -45.55 -13.77
CA THR A 14 12.67 -44.49 -14.69
C THR A 14 11.37 -43.87 -14.19
N HIS A 15 10.40 -44.67 -13.74
CA HIS A 15 9.14 -44.17 -13.17
C HIS A 15 9.38 -43.31 -11.90
N ASN A 16 10.24 -43.76 -10.99
CA ASN A 16 10.58 -42.99 -9.80
C ASN A 16 11.28 -41.66 -10.14
N ARG A 17 12.14 -41.67 -11.17
CA ARG A 17 12.79 -40.46 -11.67
C ARG A 17 11.77 -39.48 -12.25
N THR A 18 10.84 -39.94 -13.09
CA THR A 18 9.81 -39.06 -13.68
C THR A 18 8.88 -38.50 -12.61
N GLU A 19 8.48 -39.29 -11.61
CA GLU A 19 7.65 -38.79 -10.51
C GLU A 19 8.40 -37.77 -9.65
N ARG A 20 9.70 -37.95 -9.44
CA ARG A 20 10.52 -36.98 -8.72
C ARG A 20 10.65 -35.67 -9.51
N GLU A 21 10.97 -35.75 -10.80
CA GLU A 21 11.05 -34.59 -11.69
C GLU A 21 9.73 -33.82 -11.73
N ARG A 22 8.59 -34.53 -11.87
CA ARG A 22 7.25 -33.94 -11.81
C ARG A 22 6.98 -33.23 -10.49
N ARG A 23 7.31 -33.84 -9.34
CA ARG A 23 7.13 -33.22 -8.02
C ARG A 23 8.00 -31.97 -7.85
N GLU A 24 9.24 -32.00 -8.36
CA GLU A 24 10.14 -30.85 -8.31
C GLU A 24 9.64 -29.71 -9.20
N GLU A 25 9.12 -30.01 -10.39
CA GLU A 25 8.47 -29.02 -11.28
C GLU A 25 7.21 -28.43 -10.66
N GLU A 26 6.31 -29.26 -10.13
CA GLU A 26 5.10 -28.82 -9.43
C GLU A 26 5.44 -27.96 -8.20
N ALA A 27 6.53 -28.28 -7.48
CA ALA A 27 7.00 -27.49 -6.35
C ALA A 27 7.54 -26.12 -6.80
N ARG A 28 8.32 -26.08 -7.88
CA ARG A 28 8.83 -24.82 -8.46
C ARG A 28 7.69 -23.92 -8.93
N GLN A 29 6.73 -24.48 -9.66
CA GLN A 29 5.55 -23.73 -10.11
C GLN A 29 4.76 -23.17 -8.92
N ARG A 30 4.51 -23.98 -7.88
CA ARG A 30 3.82 -23.52 -6.66
C ARG A 30 4.58 -22.38 -5.97
N ALA A 31 5.90 -22.49 -5.85
CA ALA A 31 6.73 -21.46 -5.25
C ALA A 31 6.70 -20.15 -6.06
N GLU A 32 6.74 -20.24 -7.39
CA GLU A 32 6.64 -19.09 -8.28
C GLU A 32 5.27 -18.41 -8.15
N PHE A 33 4.17 -19.17 -8.22
CA PHE A 33 2.83 -18.62 -8.01
C PHE A 33 2.66 -17.97 -6.64
N ALA A 34 3.21 -18.57 -5.58
CA ALA A 34 3.18 -17.99 -4.25
C ALA A 34 3.91 -16.64 -4.20
N ARG A 35 5.12 -16.57 -4.79
CA ARG A 35 5.90 -15.33 -4.90
C ARG A 35 5.13 -14.25 -5.65
N ARG A 36 4.54 -14.59 -6.81
CA ARG A 36 3.78 -13.64 -7.64
C ARG A 36 2.55 -13.10 -6.91
N ARG A 37 1.87 -13.94 -6.13
CA ARG A 37 0.72 -13.53 -5.30
C ARG A 37 1.15 -12.56 -4.20
N GLU A 38 2.28 -12.82 -3.56
CA GLU A 38 2.83 -11.93 -2.55
C GLU A 38 3.19 -10.56 -3.16
N LEU A 39 3.83 -10.53 -4.33
CA LEU A 39 4.09 -9.27 -5.05
C LEU A 39 2.80 -8.52 -5.37
N ALA A 40 1.77 -9.21 -5.86
CA ALA A 40 0.47 -8.61 -6.16
C ALA A 40 -0.21 -8.03 -4.90
N LYS A 41 -0.11 -8.73 -3.76
CA LYS A 41 -0.61 -8.24 -2.48
C LYS A 41 0.12 -6.97 -2.04
N GLN A 42 1.44 -6.96 -2.10
CA GLN A 42 2.26 -5.80 -1.74
C GLN A 42 1.98 -4.60 -2.65
N ARG A 43 1.73 -4.81 -3.95
CA ARG A 43 1.29 -3.74 -4.87
C ARG A 43 -0.04 -3.13 -4.42
N LYS A 44 -1.03 -3.96 -4.07
CA LYS A 44 -2.34 -3.50 -3.57
C LYS A 44 -2.19 -2.72 -2.26
N GLU A 45 -1.38 -3.20 -1.33
CA GLU A 45 -1.10 -2.52 -0.06
C GLU A 45 -0.44 -1.16 -0.28
N ARG A 46 0.54 -1.07 -1.18
CA ARG A 46 1.17 0.21 -1.54
C ARG A 46 0.17 1.17 -2.16
N GLU A 47 -0.67 0.71 -3.08
CA GLU A 47 -1.68 1.56 -3.72
C GLU A 47 -2.70 2.08 -2.71
N GLN A 48 -3.16 1.21 -1.80
CA GLN A 48 -4.03 1.63 -0.71
C GLN A 48 -3.35 2.69 0.17
N ALA A 49 -2.08 2.49 0.53
CA ALA A 49 -1.31 3.46 1.32
C ALA A 49 -1.10 4.80 0.60
N ARG A 50 -0.92 4.79 -0.73
CA ARG A 50 -0.88 6.03 -1.55
C ARG A 50 -2.20 6.78 -1.47
N VAL A 51 -3.31 6.10 -1.69
CA VAL A 51 -4.65 6.69 -1.64
C VAL A 51 -4.95 7.24 -0.25
N ASP A 52 -4.64 6.49 0.80
CA ASP A 52 -4.90 6.93 2.19
C ASP A 52 -4.05 8.13 2.57
N TYR A 53 -2.79 8.18 2.10
CA TYR A 53 -1.94 9.33 2.28
C TYR A 53 -2.48 10.58 1.57
N LEU A 54 -2.89 10.46 0.30
CA LEU A 54 -3.52 11.55 -0.44
C LEU A 54 -4.82 12.03 0.22
N ARG A 55 -5.68 11.10 0.66
CA ARG A 55 -6.92 11.43 1.39
C ARG A 55 -6.64 12.21 2.66
N LYS A 56 -5.61 11.82 3.42
CA LYS A 56 -5.18 12.53 4.63
C LYS A 56 -4.75 13.96 4.29
N LEU A 57 -3.93 14.16 3.26
CA LEU A 57 -3.48 15.50 2.84
C LEU A 57 -4.66 16.38 2.40
N VAL A 58 -5.53 15.86 1.54
CA VAL A 58 -6.72 16.58 1.06
C VAL A 58 -7.63 16.97 2.23
N LYS A 59 -7.81 16.07 3.21
CA LYS A 59 -8.61 16.36 4.40
C LYS A 59 -8.02 17.52 5.22
N LEU A 60 -6.71 17.54 5.44
CA LEU A 60 -6.04 18.62 6.16
C LEU A 60 -6.14 19.95 5.40
N GLN A 61 -5.97 19.90 4.07
CA GLN A 61 -6.07 21.09 3.23
C GLN A 61 -7.50 21.65 3.20
N ARG A 62 -8.51 20.79 3.15
CA ARG A 62 -9.91 21.18 3.21
C ARG A 62 -10.25 21.81 4.56
N GLU A 63 -9.83 21.20 5.68
CA GLU A 63 -10.01 21.77 7.01
C GLU A 63 -9.37 23.16 7.12
N ALA A 64 -8.15 23.34 6.60
CA ALA A 64 -7.49 24.63 6.57
C ALA A 64 -8.26 25.67 5.72
N ALA A 65 -8.75 25.27 4.55
CA ALA A 65 -9.55 26.13 3.68
C ALA A 65 -10.87 26.56 4.34
N ASP A 66 -11.56 25.62 4.99
CA ASP A 66 -12.82 25.86 5.70
C ASP A 66 -12.61 26.87 6.86
N ILE A 67 -11.58 26.66 7.69
CA ILE A 67 -11.23 27.57 8.79
C ILE A 67 -10.84 28.95 8.25
N ARG A 68 -10.04 29.02 7.17
CA ARG A 68 -9.63 30.27 6.56
C ARG A 68 -10.82 31.05 6.01
N SER A 69 -11.73 30.36 5.30
CA SER A 69 -12.94 30.98 4.75
C SER A 69 -13.87 31.48 5.85
N TRP A 70 -14.02 30.71 6.92
CA TRP A 70 -14.82 31.12 8.07
C TRP A 70 -14.23 32.34 8.75
N LEU A 71 -12.92 32.35 9.03
CA LEU A 71 -12.24 33.53 9.62
C LEU A 71 -12.33 34.77 8.72
N ALA A 72 -12.28 34.61 7.39
CA ALA A 72 -12.43 35.70 6.43
C ALA A 72 -13.87 36.24 6.34
N SER A 73 -14.88 35.43 6.69
CA SER A 73 -16.28 35.85 6.73
C SER A 73 -16.64 36.71 7.95
N LEU A 74 -15.75 36.78 8.94
CA LEU A 74 -15.99 37.52 10.18
C LEU A 74 -15.94 39.04 9.93
N PRO A 75 -16.86 39.82 10.53
CA PRO A 75 -16.78 41.27 10.49
C PRO A 75 -15.49 41.81 11.10
N ALA A 76 -14.96 42.91 10.55
CA ALA A 76 -13.70 43.52 11.00
C ALA A 76 -13.70 43.99 12.47
N HIS A 77 -14.88 44.19 13.07
CA HIS A 77 -15.02 44.58 14.48
C HIS A 77 -14.96 43.40 15.47
N VAL A 78 -14.93 42.16 14.97
CA VAL A 78 -14.77 40.98 15.82
C VAL A 78 -13.30 40.87 16.24
N SER A 79 -13.00 41.44 17.40
CA SER A 79 -11.68 41.38 18.01
C SER A 79 -11.48 40.05 18.75
N ALA A 80 -10.30 39.46 18.61
CA ALA A 80 -9.90 38.27 19.34
C ALA A 80 -9.49 38.64 20.77
N GLU A 81 -10.45 39.08 21.58
CA GLU A 81 -10.20 39.38 22.99
C GLU A 81 -10.33 38.12 23.85
N THR A 82 -9.26 37.79 24.58
CA THR A 82 -9.18 36.61 25.46
C THR A 82 -10.18 36.63 26.62
N SER A 83 -10.79 37.79 26.88
CA SER A 83 -11.83 38.02 27.89
C SER A 83 -13.14 37.29 27.56
N THR A 84 -13.41 37.03 26.27
CA THR A 84 -14.63 36.35 25.82
C THR A 84 -14.36 34.92 25.36
N GLU A 85 -15.36 34.03 25.49
CA GLU A 85 -15.26 32.67 24.95
C GLU A 85 -15.06 32.67 23.43
N LEU A 86 -15.75 33.57 22.72
CA LEU A 86 -15.60 33.75 21.29
C LEU A 86 -14.17 34.15 20.92
N GLY A 87 -13.55 35.08 21.63
CA GLY A 87 -12.17 35.50 21.36
C GLY A 87 -11.16 34.39 21.61
N ARG A 88 -11.33 33.58 22.66
CA ARG A 88 -10.51 32.36 22.87
C ARG A 88 -10.68 31.34 21.74
N MET A 89 -11.90 31.14 21.25
CA MET A 89 -12.17 30.27 20.10
C MET A 89 -11.49 30.79 18.82
N LEU A 90 -11.48 32.10 18.59
CA LEU A 90 -10.82 32.70 17.44
C LEU A 90 -9.29 32.57 17.49
N ILE A 91 -8.70 32.74 18.68
CA ILE A 91 -7.26 32.49 18.89
C ILE A 91 -6.94 31.03 18.58
N TRP A 92 -7.69 30.10 19.16
CA TRP A 92 -7.52 28.66 18.91
C TRP A 92 -7.66 28.31 17.42
N ALA A 93 -8.66 28.87 16.73
CA ALA A 93 -8.88 28.61 15.31
C ALA A 93 -7.72 29.12 14.43
N ARG A 94 -7.14 30.28 14.77
CA ARG A 94 -5.96 30.82 14.08
C ARG A 94 -4.72 29.95 14.30
N GLU A 95 -4.50 29.49 15.54
CA GLU A 95 -3.41 28.56 15.86
C GLU A 95 -3.59 27.22 15.14
N ARG A 96 -4.82 26.70 15.10
CA ARG A 96 -5.19 25.48 14.38
C ARG A 96 -4.90 25.63 12.89
N LEU A 97 -5.29 26.74 12.28
CA LEU A 97 -5.01 27.04 10.88
C LEU A 97 -3.49 27.05 10.62
N ALA A 98 -2.72 27.78 11.43
CA ALA A 98 -1.26 27.85 11.28
C ALA A 98 -0.57 26.47 11.45
N HIS A 99 -1.12 25.61 12.31
CA HIS A 99 -0.66 24.23 12.45
C HIS A 99 -1.00 23.38 11.21
N LEU A 100 -2.21 23.48 10.67
CA LEU A 100 -2.62 22.74 9.47
C LEU A 100 -1.78 23.17 8.26
N GLU A 101 -1.60 24.48 8.05
CA GLU A 101 -0.82 25.04 6.95
C GLU A 101 0.62 24.54 6.95
N ARG A 102 1.27 24.51 8.12
CA ARG A 102 2.62 23.96 8.29
C ARG A 102 2.72 22.48 7.93
N ARG A 103 1.65 21.71 8.15
CA ARG A 103 1.62 20.26 7.84
C ARG A 103 1.27 19.95 6.40
N THR A 104 0.64 20.89 5.70
CA THR A 104 0.24 20.74 4.29
C THR A 104 1.23 21.36 3.31
N THR A 105 2.36 21.91 3.77
CA THR A 105 3.40 22.39 2.86
C THR A 105 4.03 21.25 2.06
N VAL A 106 4.53 21.56 0.87
CA VAL A 106 5.23 20.58 0.02
C VAL A 106 6.42 19.97 0.74
N ASP A 107 7.16 20.77 1.51
CA ASP A 107 8.32 20.30 2.28
C ASP A 107 7.89 19.33 3.41
N ALA A 108 6.82 19.64 4.14
CA ALA A 108 6.31 18.75 5.18
C ALA A 108 5.78 17.43 4.59
N ALA A 109 5.11 17.50 3.43
CA ALA A 109 4.66 16.33 2.70
C ALA A 109 5.86 15.49 2.20
N ALA A 110 6.90 16.12 1.65
CA ALA A 110 8.12 15.45 1.18
C ALA A 110 8.87 14.74 2.31
N VAL A 111 8.95 15.35 3.50
CA VAL A 111 9.52 14.72 4.70
C VAL A 111 8.70 13.51 5.14
N GLU A 112 7.36 13.62 5.16
CA GLU A 112 6.49 12.48 5.52
C GLU A 112 6.53 11.34 4.47
N LEU A 113 6.81 11.67 3.21
CA LEU A 113 6.94 10.71 2.10
C LEU A 113 8.27 9.95 2.10
N LYS A 114 9.40 10.62 2.43
CA LYS A 114 10.74 10.01 2.43
C LYS A 114 10.85 8.70 3.24
N GLY A 115 10.00 8.52 4.25
CA GLY A 115 10.00 7.32 5.09
C GLY A 115 9.07 6.19 4.67
N LYS A 116 8.20 6.36 3.65
CA LYS A 116 7.08 5.42 3.40
C LYS A 116 7.19 4.60 2.12
N SER A 117 8.24 4.78 1.30
CA SER A 117 8.46 4.10 0.01
C SER A 117 7.18 3.95 -0.85
N LEU A 118 6.32 4.98 -0.83
CA LEU A 118 5.05 4.97 -1.56
C LEU A 118 5.29 5.21 -3.05
N PHE A 119 6.27 6.04 -3.38
CA PHE A 119 6.64 6.41 -4.75
C PHE A 119 8.14 6.14 -4.98
N PRO A 120 8.56 4.86 -5.01
CA PRO A 120 9.96 4.54 -5.28
C PRO A 120 10.29 4.83 -6.75
N GLU A 121 11.55 5.21 -7.02
CA GLU A 121 12.04 5.41 -8.39
C GLU A 121 12.05 4.10 -9.19
N VAL A 122 12.34 2.99 -8.50
CA VAL A 122 12.34 1.64 -9.05
C VAL A 122 11.23 0.83 -8.40
N ASP A 123 10.31 0.29 -9.20
CA ASP A 123 9.24 -0.57 -8.67
C ASP A 123 9.74 -2.00 -8.43
N GLU A 124 10.26 -2.24 -7.23
CA GLU A 124 10.68 -3.56 -6.75
C GLU A 124 9.55 -4.60 -6.75
N LEU A 125 8.30 -4.15 -6.78
CA LEU A 125 7.13 -5.02 -6.80
C LEU A 125 6.65 -5.31 -8.20
N HIS A 126 7.32 -4.85 -9.25
CA HIS A 126 6.92 -5.12 -10.60
C HIS A 126 7.01 -6.62 -10.92
N ASP A 127 5.92 -7.19 -11.45
CA ASP A 127 5.89 -8.55 -11.98
C ASP A 127 5.73 -8.48 -13.51
N PRO A 128 6.73 -8.91 -14.31
CA PRO A 128 6.67 -8.81 -15.77
C PRO A 128 5.56 -9.66 -16.39
N LEU A 129 5.05 -10.66 -15.66
CA LEU A 129 3.97 -11.53 -16.10
C LEU A 129 2.58 -11.07 -15.62
N GLY A 130 2.49 -9.92 -14.94
CA GLY A 130 1.25 -9.35 -14.41
C GLY A 130 0.71 -10.05 -13.16
N ASP A 131 -0.51 -9.70 -12.76
CA ASP A 131 -1.14 -10.30 -11.58
C ASP A 131 -1.47 -11.79 -11.84
N PRO A 132 -1.09 -12.70 -10.94
CA PRO A 132 -1.49 -14.10 -11.07
C PRO A 132 -3.01 -14.23 -10.91
N PRO A 133 -3.65 -15.21 -11.60
CA PRO A 133 -5.08 -15.41 -11.50
C PRO A 133 -5.48 -15.69 -10.04
N GLU A 134 -6.61 -15.10 -9.63
CA GLU A 134 -7.20 -15.40 -8.33
C GLU A 134 -7.44 -16.92 -8.23
N PRO A 135 -7.16 -17.54 -7.06
CA PRO A 135 -7.51 -18.93 -6.87
C PRO A 135 -9.01 -19.04 -7.12
N LYS A 136 -9.40 -19.82 -8.15
CA LYS A 136 -10.81 -20.12 -8.40
C LYS A 136 -11.38 -20.64 -7.08
N GLY A 137 -12.19 -19.82 -6.41
CA GLY A 137 -12.95 -20.26 -5.26
C GLY A 137 -13.73 -21.47 -5.71
N HIS A 138 -13.47 -22.63 -5.10
CA HIS A 138 -14.38 -23.74 -5.24
C HIS A 138 -15.70 -23.28 -4.63
N TYR A 139 -16.63 -22.83 -5.48
CA TYR A 139 -18.04 -22.76 -5.14
C TYR A 139 -18.46 -24.20 -4.83
N TRP A 140 -18.47 -24.55 -3.55
CA TRP A 140 -19.17 -25.69 -3.00
C TRP A 140 -20.55 -25.21 -2.56
#